data_AF-A0A7J5UI75-F1
#
_entry.id   AF-A0A7J5UI75-F1
#
_cell.length_a   1.000
_cell.length_b   1.000
_cell.length_c   1.000
_cell.angle_alpha   90.00
_cell.angle_beta   90.00
_cell.angle_gamma   90.00
#
_symmetry.space_group_name_H-M   'P 1'
#
loop_
_entity.id
_entity.type
_entity.pdbx_description
1 polymer ?
#
loop_
_entity_poly.entity_id
_entity_poly.type
_entity_poly.pdbx_seq_one_letter_code
_entity_poly.pdbx_strand_id
1 'polypeptide(L)' 'MTTKTPTARDLTAELAYLTRALKAPTLRESVPRLAERARAESWTHEEFLAACLQREVAARETHGGEGRIRAARFPAR' A
#
# COMPACT_ATOMS: atom_id res chain seq x y z
N MET A 1 32.25 -21.08 13.04
CA MET A 1 30.86 -21.53 13.19
C MET A 1 29.97 -20.44 12.64
N THR A 2 29.50 -20.57 11.40
CA THR A 2 28.63 -19.56 10.76
C THR A 2 27.20 -19.81 11.21
N THR A 3 26.67 -18.92 12.04
CA THR A 3 25.27 -18.95 12.46
C THR A 3 24.39 -18.69 11.23
N LYS A 4 23.62 -19.70 10.84
CA LYS A 4 22.62 -19.59 9.77
C LYS A 4 21.50 -18.69 10.30
N THR A 5 21.51 -17.42 9.90
CA THR A 5 20.39 -16.47 10.12
C THR A 5 19.09 -17.17 9.72
N PRO A 6 18.04 -17.16 10.56
CA PRO A 6 16.78 -17.81 10.23
C PRO A 6 16.33 -17.26 8.88
N THR A 7 16.03 -18.16 7.94
CA THR A 7 15.59 -17.90 6.56
C THR A 7 14.85 -16.58 6.50
N ALA A 8 15.49 -15.56 5.91
CA ALA A 8 14.86 -14.28 5.67
C ALA A 8 13.56 -14.60 4.92
N ARG A 9 12.43 -14.43 5.61
CA ARG A 9 11.11 -14.55 4.98
C ARG A 9 11.17 -13.64 3.76
N ASP A 10 10.71 -14.13 2.62
CA ASP A 10 10.54 -13.29 1.44
C ASP A 10 9.40 -12.30 1.75
N LEU A 11 9.76 -11.22 2.45
CA LEU A 11 8.84 -10.17 2.86
C LEU A 11 8.21 -9.50 1.64
N THR A 12 8.90 -9.49 0.50
CA THR A 12 8.34 -8.97 -0.75
C THR A 12 7.20 -9.85 -1.24
N ALA A 13 7.39 -11.18 -1.27
CA ALA A 13 6.33 -12.12 -1.62
C ALA A 13 5.17 -12.09 -0.61
N GLU A 14 5.47 -12.00 0.69
CA GLU A 14 4.46 -11.90 1.75
C GLU A 14 3.63 -10.62 1.63
N LEU A 15 4.28 -9.46 1.45
CA LEU A 15 3.59 -8.18 1.21
C LEU A 15 2.78 -8.20 -0.09
N ALA A 16 3.28 -8.80 -1.16
CA ALA A 16 2.55 -8.95 -2.41
C ALA A 16 1.30 -9.83 -2.26
N TYR A 17 1.39 -10.91 -1.46
CA TYR A 17 0.26 -11.77 -1.12
C TYR A 17 -0.77 -11.03 -0.24
N LEU A 18 -0.34 -10.45 0.88
CA LEU A 18 -1.23 -9.79 1.84
C LEU A 18 -1.98 -8.61 1.22
N THR A 19 -1.29 -7.76 0.45
CA THR A 19 -1.92 -6.62 -0.23
C THR A 19 -2.93 -7.07 -1.30
N ARG A 20 -2.68 -8.20 -1.99
CA ARG A 20 -3.67 -8.81 -2.89
C ARG A 20 -4.88 -9.33 -2.12
N ALA A 21 -4.67 -10.07 -1.03
CA ALA A 21 -5.73 -10.63 -0.20
C ALA A 21 -6.65 -9.53 0.38
N LEU A 22 -6.06 -8.40 0.79
CA LEU A 22 -6.79 -7.24 1.31
C LEU A 22 -7.43 -6.35 0.24
N LYS A 23 -7.22 -6.66 -1.05
CA LYS A 23 -7.63 -5.80 -2.17
C LYS A 23 -7.09 -4.37 -2.02
N ALA A 24 -5.81 -4.26 -1.67
CA ALA A 24 -5.09 -3.00 -1.49
C ALA A 24 -4.03 -2.80 -2.60
N PRO A 25 -4.45 -2.63 -3.87
CA PRO A 25 -3.53 -2.57 -5.00
C PRO A 25 -2.62 -1.35 -4.95
N THR A 26 -3.13 -0.21 -4.47
CA THR A 26 -2.35 1.03 -4.37
C THR A 26 -1.34 0.95 -3.23
N LEU A 27 -1.69 0.29 -2.12
CA LEU A 27 -0.74 -0.02 -1.07
C LEU A 27 0.41 -0.89 -1.60
N ARG A 28 0.11 -1.98 -2.33
CA ARG A 28 1.12 -2.87 -2.93
C ARG A 28 2.19 -2.12 -3.75
N GLU A 29 1.77 -1.11 -4.51
CA GLU A 29 2.65 -0.32 -5.38
C GLU A 29 3.45 0.74 -4.60
N SER A 30 2.90 1.26 -3.51
CA SER A 30 3.48 2.37 -2.76
C SER A 30 4.38 1.93 -1.59
N VAL A 31 4.16 0.74 -1.03
CA VAL A 31 4.92 0.21 0.13
C VAL A 31 6.44 0.34 -0.02
N PRO A 32 7.08 -0.04 -1.15
CA PRO A 32 8.53 0.08 -1.27
C PRO A 32 9.01 1.53 -1.09
N ARG A 33 8.32 2.49 -1.72
CA ARG A 33 8.68 3.91 -1.65
C ARG A 33 8.42 4.49 -0.24
N LEU A 34 7.31 4.09 0.39
CA LEU A 34 6.99 4.51 1.76
C LEU A 34 7.99 3.94 2.77
N ALA A 35 8.46 2.71 2.57
CA ALA A 35 9.44 2.08 3.45
C ALA A 35 10.83 2.74 3.33
N GLU A 36 11.26 3.10 2.11
CA GLU A 36 12.48 3.90 1.93
C GLU A 36 12.38 5.25 2.64
N ARG A 37 11.25 5.96 2.45
CA ARG A 37 11.02 7.27 3.08
C ARG A 37 10.97 7.18 4.61
N ALA A 38 10.25 6.20 5.15
CA ALA A 38 10.15 5.98 6.58
C ALA A 38 11.52 5.76 7.23
N ARG A 39 12.42 5.02 6.57
CA ARG A 39 13.80 4.83 7.03
C ARG A 39 14.62 6.12 6.94
N ALA A 40 14.52 6.85 5.83
CA ALA A 40 15.24 8.10 5.64
C ALA A 40 14.83 9.18 6.65
N GLU A 41 13.55 9.24 6.99
CA GLU A 41 12.97 10.23 7.90
C GLU A 41 12.82 9.73 9.34
N SER A 42 13.32 8.52 9.65
CA SER A 42 13.25 7.90 10.99
C SER A 42 11.82 7.84 11.57
N TRP A 43 10.84 7.51 10.74
CA TRP A 43 9.46 7.36 11.16
C TRP A 43 9.28 6.23 12.17
N THR A 44 8.34 6.42 13.06
CA THR A 44 7.77 5.37 13.91
C THR A 44 6.99 4.34 13.07
N HIS A 45 6.74 3.16 13.63
CA HIS A 45 5.95 2.13 12.97
C HIS A 45 4.52 2.61 12.73
N GLU A 46 3.99 3.41 13.65
CA GLU A 46 2.68 4.03 13.61
C GLU A 46 2.57 5.06 12.47
N GLU A 47 3.59 5.90 12.27
CA GLU A 47 3.64 6.85 11.15
C GLU A 47 3.71 6.14 9.79
N PHE A 48 4.52 5.09 9.69
CA PHE A 48 4.58 4.27 8.49
C PHE A 48 3.23 3.58 8.19
N LEU A 49 2.59 3.01 9.21
CA LEU A 49 1.27 2.40 9.07
C LEU A 49 0.21 3.42 8.67
N ALA A 50 0.21 4.60 9.30
CA ALA A 50 -0.72 5.69 8.98
C ALA A 50 -0.55 6.13 7.52
N ALA A 51 0.67 6.33 7.03
CA ALA A 51 0.93 6.71 5.65
C ALA A 51 0.49 5.64 4.64
N CYS A 52 0.72 4.35 4.96
CA CYS A 52 0.22 3.22 4.18
C CYS A 52 -1.31 3.25 4.04
N LEU A 53 -2.01 3.42 5.16
CA LEU A 53 -3.47 3.45 5.20
C LEU A 53 -4.04 4.68 4.49
N GLN A 54 -3.46 5.86 4.71
CA GLN A 54 -3.86 7.11 4.05
C GLN A 54 -3.76 6.99 2.53
N ARG A 55 -2.70 6.38 2.01
CA ARG A 55 -2.54 6.18 0.56
C ARG A 55 -3.63 5.30 -0.03
N GLU A 56 -4.01 4.23 0.67
CA GLU A 56 -5.06 3.31 0.25
C GLU A 56 -6.45 3.95 0.35
N VAL A 57 -6.73 4.72 1.42
CA VAL A 57 -7.98 5.48 1.57
C VAL A 57 -8.14 6.50 0.44
N ALA A 58 -7.12 7.33 0.19
CA ALA A 58 -7.17 8.33 -0.87
C ALA A 58 -7.47 7.69 -2.23
N ALA A 59 -6.84 6.55 -2.54
CA ALA A 59 -7.12 5.81 -3.76
C ALA A 59 -8.57 5.32 -3.84
N ARG A 60 -9.13 4.81 -2.74
CA ARG A 60 -10.54 4.36 -2.69
C ARG A 60 -11.53 5.50 -2.83
N GLU A 61 -11.23 6.67 -2.29
CA GLU A 61 -12.06 7.86 -2.44
C GLU A 61 -12.10 8.33 -3.90
N THR A 62 -10.94 8.39 -4.57
CA THR A 62 -10.84 8.69 -6.01
C THR A 62 -11.61 7.66 -6.84
N HIS A 63 -11.35 6.36 -6.67
CA HIS A 63 -12.03 5.31 -7.44
C HIS A 63 -13.52 5.19 -7.11
N GLY A 64 -13.93 5.44 -5.87
CA GLY A 64 -15.32 5.41 -5.44
C GLY A 64 -16.11 6.58 -6.01
N GLY A 65 -15.50 7.77 -6.10
CA GLY A 65 -16.07 8.92 -6.78
C GLY A 65 -16.21 8.70 -8.29
N GLU A 66 -15.13 8.28 -8.95
CA GLU A 66 -15.11 7.97 -10.39
C GLU A 66 -16.07 6.84 -10.76
N GLY A 67 -16.15 5.78 -9.95
CA GLY A 67 -17.07 4.67 -10.15
C GLY A 67 -18.54 5.10 -10.11
N ARG A 68 -18.89 6.00 -9.18
CA ARG A 68 -20.24 6.58 -9.10
C ARG A 68 -20.54 7.50 -10.27
N ILE A 69 -19.60 8.35 -10.69
CA ILE A 69 -19.76 9.23 -11.86
C ILE A 69 -19.94 8.42 -13.15
N ARG A 70 -19.12 7.39 -13.35
CA ARG A 70 -19.20 6.51 -14.53
C ARG A 70 -20.49 5.70 -14.56
N ALA A 71 -20.96 5.21 -13.40
CA ALA A 71 -22.24 4.51 -13.29
C ALA A 71 -23.44 5.43 -13.56
N ALA A 72 -23.34 6.71 -13.20
CA ALA A 72 -24.41 7.69 -13.39
C ALA A 72 -24.59 8.15 -14.85
N ARG A 73 -23.75 7.70 -15.80
CA ARG A 73 -23.86 7.98 -17.25
C ARG A 73 -24.13 9.46 -17.56
N PHE A 74 -23.47 10.37 -16.83
CA PHE A 74 -23.61 11.79 -17.10
C PHE A 74 -23.18 12.09 -18.55
N PRO A 75 -23.95 12.89 -19.31
CA PRO A 75 -23.54 13.31 -20.64
C PRO A 75 -22.23 14.08 -20.57
N ALA A 76 -21.28 13.75 -21.45
CA ALA A 76 -20.02 14.48 -21.56
C ALA A 76 -20.33 15.94 -21.89
N ARG A 77 -19.68 16.86 -21.15
CA ARG A 77 -19.74 18.29 -21.42
C ARG A 77 -18.87 18.62 -22.63
#